data_AF-T1FGI5-F1
#
_entry.id   AF-T1FGI5-F1
#
_cell.length_a   1.000
_cell.length_b   1.000
_cell.length_c   1.000
_cell.angle_alpha   90.00
_cell.angle_beta   90.00
_cell.angle_gamma   90.00
#
_symmetry.space_group_name_H-M   'P 1'
#
loop_
_entity.id
_entity.type
_entity.pdbx_description
1 polymer ?
#
loop_
_entity_poly.entity_id
_entity_poly.type
_entity_poly.pdbx_seq_one_letter_code
_entity_poly.pdbx_strand_id
1 'polypeptide(L)'
;MCIREVFFSIFVHSHIKSYCTLIPRANGWLQNNLDIYLIKCETVEKKVTCIEDVTNDSCMFLPKNHHAAYVKGLRLWYVNVTGTRKLALESMAPSEIGYMNVIPKCIDASGKYPKYEHLPETYAAINAYLAGAPLEGKIVTIETVPLKLPRKQWKSFEINPDETYFPDEYLRHVLNITRIYFRYGEPEVELIGAQDFLPDFEGSSHWPPLHHSTPRYGPISTAINKVKDWIQNTNVCIWVWYISLITQVDPHVYSAH
;
A
#
# COMPACT_ATOMS: atom_id res chain seq x y z
N MET A 1 -22.20 -13.62 4.24
CA MET A 1 -21.79 -12.20 4.07
C MET A 1 -20.97 -12.15 2.79
N CYS A 2 -21.48 -11.53 1.73
CA CYS A 2 -20.77 -11.47 0.45
C CYS A 2 -19.94 -10.19 0.42
N ILE A 3 -18.62 -10.32 0.41
CA ILE A 3 -17.70 -9.20 0.25
C ILE A 3 -17.72 -8.79 -1.21
N ARG A 4 -17.91 -7.49 -1.46
CA ARG A 4 -17.87 -6.88 -2.78
C ARG A 4 -16.70 -5.90 -2.84
N GLU A 5 -16.24 -5.62 -4.05
CA GLU A 5 -15.21 -4.61 -4.30
C GLU A 5 -15.71 -3.58 -5.31
N VAL A 6 -15.29 -2.33 -5.14
CA VAL A 6 -15.43 -1.27 -6.12
C VAL A 6 -14.07 -0.62 -6.32
N PHE A 7 -13.70 -0.45 -7.59
CA PHE A 7 -12.44 0.17 -7.98
C PHE A 7 -12.67 1.61 -8.42
N PHE A 8 -12.11 2.55 -7.68
CA PHE A 8 -12.04 3.95 -8.08
C PHE A 8 -10.74 4.19 -8.81
N SER A 9 -10.87 4.41 -10.10
CA SER A 9 -9.80 4.87 -10.95
C SER A 9 -10.12 6.27 -11.46
N ILE A 10 -9.20 7.22 -11.29
CA ILE A 10 -9.36 8.55 -11.88
C ILE A 10 -8.53 8.63 -13.14
N PHE A 11 -9.23 8.76 -14.25
CA PHE A 11 -8.64 9.32 -15.46
C PHE A 11 -9.60 10.32 -16.08
N VAL A 12 -9.12 11.55 -16.19
CA VAL A 12 -9.62 12.48 -17.20
C VAL A 12 -8.50 12.57 -18.23
N HIS A 13 -8.85 12.40 -19.50
CA HIS A 13 -7.98 12.20 -20.67
C HIS A 13 -6.85 13.24 -20.88
N SER A 14 -6.72 14.24 -20.00
CA SER A 14 -5.66 15.26 -20.01
C SER A 14 -5.06 15.63 -18.64
N HIS A 15 -5.56 15.08 -17.52
CA HIS A 15 -5.09 15.42 -16.17
C HIS A 15 -5.14 14.19 -15.28
N ILE A 16 -4.05 13.44 -15.19
CA ILE A 16 -3.86 12.49 -14.11
C ILE A 16 -3.77 13.31 -12.83
N LYS A 17 -4.75 13.12 -11.95
CA LYS A 17 -4.91 13.93 -10.73
C LYS A 17 -4.13 13.30 -9.59
N SER A 18 -3.72 14.15 -8.65
CA SER A 18 -3.16 13.73 -7.36
C SER A 18 -4.08 12.74 -6.63
N TYR A 19 -3.49 11.83 -5.85
CA TYR A 19 -4.18 10.82 -5.05
C TYR A 19 -5.21 11.47 -4.11
N CYS A 20 -4.96 12.70 -3.65
CA CYS A 20 -5.89 13.48 -2.82
C CYS A 20 -7.26 13.71 -3.46
N THR A 21 -7.38 13.53 -4.78
CA THR A 21 -8.66 13.65 -5.49
C THR A 21 -9.48 12.35 -5.52
N LEU A 22 -8.89 11.20 -5.17
CA LEU A 22 -9.58 9.90 -5.08
C LEU A 22 -10.53 9.84 -3.88
N ILE A 23 -10.08 10.36 -2.74
CA ILE A 23 -10.81 10.27 -1.48
C ILE A 23 -12.14 11.06 -1.51
N PRO A 24 -12.19 12.33 -1.95
CA PRO A 24 -13.46 13.04 -2.10
C PRO A 24 -14.46 12.34 -3.02
N ARG A 25 -13.99 11.67 -4.09
CA ARG A 25 -14.87 10.90 -4.98
C ARG A 25 -15.39 9.63 -4.33
N ALA A 26 -14.53 8.91 -3.61
CA ALA A 26 -14.92 7.76 -2.81
C ALA A 26 -15.95 8.15 -1.76
N ASN A 27 -15.74 9.26 -1.04
CA ASN A 27 -16.68 9.80 -0.06
C ASN A 27 -18.02 10.16 -0.72
N GLY A 28 -18.01 10.83 -1.87
CA GLY A 28 -19.23 11.13 -2.63
C GLY A 28 -19.99 9.86 -3.05
N TRP A 29 -19.28 8.79 -3.42
CA TRP A 29 -19.92 7.50 -3.71
C TRP A 29 -20.47 6.84 -2.44
N LEU A 30 -19.72 6.82 -1.33
CA LEU A 30 -20.17 6.25 -0.05
C LEU A 30 -21.42 6.95 0.47
N GLN A 31 -21.50 8.29 0.34
CA GLN A 31 -22.67 9.08 0.71
C GLN A 31 -23.92 8.74 -0.12
N ASN A 32 -23.75 8.28 -1.36
CA ASN A 32 -24.84 7.84 -2.22
C ASN A 32 -25.23 6.36 -2.02
N ASN A 33 -24.47 5.60 -1.24
CA ASN A 33 -24.68 4.17 -1.01
C ASN A 33 -24.68 3.87 0.50
N LEU A 34 -25.67 4.40 1.21
CA LEU A 34 -25.76 4.31 2.68
C LEU A 34 -26.02 2.89 3.21
N ASP A 35 -26.36 1.94 2.34
CA ASP A 35 -26.50 0.51 2.68
C ASP A 35 -25.16 -0.23 2.66
N ILE A 36 -24.05 0.47 2.47
CA ILE A 36 -22.71 -0.12 2.39
C ILE A 36 -21.95 0.08 3.71
N TYR A 37 -21.34 -1.01 4.19
CA TYR A 37 -20.34 -0.97 5.25
C TYR A 37 -18.96 -1.24 4.67
N LEU A 38 -18.09 -0.22 4.74
CA LEU A 38 -16.71 -0.30 4.29
C LEU A 38 -15.88 -1.19 5.23
N ILE A 39 -15.13 -2.13 4.67
CA ILE A 39 -14.27 -3.06 5.41
C ILE A 39 -12.79 -2.65 5.30
N LYS A 40 -12.34 -2.31 4.09
CA LYS A 40 -10.93 -2.05 3.79
C LYS A 40 -10.78 -1.03 2.66
N CYS A 41 -9.73 -0.23 2.73
CA CYS A 41 -9.24 0.61 1.64
C CYS A 41 -7.87 0.10 1.18
N GLU A 42 -7.58 0.20 -0.10
CA GLU A 42 -6.29 -0.27 -0.64
C GLU A 42 -5.84 0.59 -1.82
N THR A 43 -4.55 0.94 -1.86
CA THR A 43 -3.94 1.48 -3.07
C THR A 43 -3.64 0.35 -4.04
N VAL A 44 -4.22 0.40 -5.23
CA VAL A 44 -3.91 -0.57 -6.29
C VAL A 44 -3.02 0.10 -7.32
N GLU A 45 -1.89 -0.52 -7.62
CA GLU A 45 -1.03 -0.10 -8.73
C GLU A 45 -1.30 -0.95 -9.96
N LYS A 46 -1.42 -0.30 -11.12
CA LYS A 46 -1.64 -0.97 -12.39
C LYS A 46 -0.67 -0.44 -13.45
N LYS A 47 -0.03 -1.35 -14.15
CA LYS A 47 0.80 -1.02 -15.31
C LYS A 47 -0.09 -0.90 -16.55
N VAL A 48 0.03 0.19 -17.29
CA VAL A 48 -0.81 0.54 -18.43
C VAL A 48 0.03 1.04 -19.60
N THR A 49 -0.38 0.74 -20.83
CA THR A 49 0.19 1.30 -22.07
C THR A 49 -0.73 2.34 -22.71
N CYS A 50 -2.03 2.22 -22.49
CA CYS A 50 -3.03 3.19 -22.89
C CYS A 50 -4.11 3.35 -21.80
N ILE A 51 -5.02 4.30 -22.00
CA ILE A 51 -6.06 4.61 -21.01
C ILE A 51 -7.06 3.46 -20.85
N GLU A 52 -7.33 2.74 -21.92
CA GLU A 52 -8.26 1.61 -21.93
C GLU A 52 -7.75 0.44 -21.08
N ASP A 53 -6.44 0.32 -20.91
CA ASP A 53 -5.84 -0.71 -20.04
C ASP A 53 -6.25 -0.52 -18.58
N VAL A 54 -6.62 0.69 -18.17
CA VAL A 54 -7.01 1.01 -16.80
C VAL A 54 -8.28 0.26 -16.40
N THR A 55 -9.29 0.26 -17.27
CA THR A 55 -10.59 -0.37 -17.00
C THR A 55 -10.60 -1.85 -17.32
N ASN A 56 -9.53 -2.39 -17.89
CA ASN A 56 -9.41 -3.79 -18.23
C ASN A 56 -9.13 -4.66 -16.99
N ASP A 57 -10.01 -5.56 -16.60
CA ASP A 57 -9.80 -6.41 -15.41
C ASP A 57 -8.69 -7.47 -15.56
N SER A 58 -8.00 -7.52 -16.72
CA SER A 58 -6.84 -8.39 -16.93
C SER A 58 -5.73 -8.14 -15.91
N CYS A 59 -5.33 -9.19 -15.19
CA CYS A 59 -4.13 -9.20 -14.36
C CYS A 59 -2.83 -9.32 -15.17
N MET A 60 -2.92 -9.67 -16.45
CA MET A 60 -1.76 -9.78 -17.32
C MET A 60 -1.50 -8.46 -18.03
N PHE A 61 -0.27 -7.97 -17.90
CA PHE A 61 0.25 -6.86 -18.68
C PHE A 61 1.02 -7.40 -19.88
N LEU A 62 0.59 -7.03 -21.09
CA LEU A 62 1.34 -7.31 -22.32
C LEU A 62 1.94 -5.98 -22.81
N PRO A 63 3.28 -5.82 -22.81
CA PRO A 63 3.91 -4.60 -23.26
C PRO A 63 3.58 -4.34 -24.74
N LYS A 64 2.96 -3.21 -25.02
CA LYS A 64 2.78 -2.67 -26.37
C LYS A 64 3.69 -1.44 -26.53
N ASN A 65 4.51 -1.41 -27.58
CA ASN A 65 5.23 -0.21 -28.04
C ASN A 65 6.21 0.46 -27.07
N HIS A 66 6.87 -0.29 -26.17
CA HIS A 66 7.93 0.20 -25.25
C HIS A 66 7.56 1.35 -24.29
N HIS A 67 6.33 1.89 -24.34
CA HIS A 67 5.86 2.94 -23.46
C HIS A 67 4.81 2.36 -22.51
N ALA A 68 5.18 2.28 -21.23
CA ALA A 68 4.27 1.91 -20.17
C ALA A 68 4.36 2.94 -19.04
N ALA A 69 3.31 3.01 -18.25
CA ALA A 69 3.27 3.77 -17.02
C ALA A 69 2.62 2.94 -15.92
N TYR A 70 2.89 3.28 -14.68
CA TYR A 70 2.14 2.79 -13.54
C TYR A 70 1.15 3.85 -13.13
N VAL A 71 -0.07 3.40 -12.84
CA VAL A 71 -1.10 4.26 -12.26
C VAL A 71 -1.62 3.66 -10.97
N LYS A 72 -1.79 4.53 -9.97
CA LYS A 72 -2.37 4.19 -8.68
C LYS A 72 -3.84 4.58 -8.63
N GLY A 73 -4.66 3.64 -8.19
CA GLY A 73 -6.08 3.84 -7.88
C GLY A 73 -6.38 3.53 -6.42
N LEU A 74 -7.66 3.66 -6.07
CA LEU A 74 -8.20 3.31 -4.75
C LEU A 74 -9.22 2.18 -4.92
N ARG A 75 -9.04 1.08 -4.21
CA ARG A 75 -10.02 -0.01 -4.13
C ARG A 75 -10.69 0.01 -2.76
N LEU A 76 -12.02 -0.03 -2.78
CA LEU A 76 -12.84 -0.17 -1.58
C LEU A 76 -13.38 -1.59 -1.50
N TRP A 77 -13.22 -2.21 -0.34
CA TRP A 77 -13.82 -3.50 -0.01
C TRP A 77 -14.98 -3.28 0.95
N TYR A 78 -16.13 -3.83 0.65
CA TYR A 78 -17.33 -3.54 1.41
C TYR A 78 -18.35 -4.66 1.41
N VAL A 79 -19.37 -4.52 2.25
CA VAL A 79 -20.52 -5.42 2.33
C VAL A 79 -21.80 -4.62 2.33
N ASN A 80 -22.84 -5.18 1.71
CA ASN A 80 -24.17 -4.60 1.79
C ASN A 80 -24.81 -5.00 3.13
N VAL A 81 -25.31 -4.01 3.84
CA VAL A 81 -26.06 -4.16 5.07
C VAL A 81 -27.54 -4.34 4.70
N THR A 82 -28.00 -5.59 4.66
CA THR A 82 -29.42 -5.92 4.39
C THR A 82 -30.14 -6.37 5.66
N GLY A 83 -31.44 -6.06 5.77
CA GLY A 83 -32.34 -6.58 6.81
C GLY A 83 -32.19 -5.94 8.20
N THR A 84 -32.40 -6.73 9.25
CA THR A 84 -32.47 -6.28 10.67
C THR A 84 -31.17 -5.67 11.20
N ARG A 85 -30.02 -5.98 10.59
CA ARG A 85 -28.73 -5.35 10.93
C ARG A 85 -28.66 -3.88 10.54
N LYS A 86 -29.53 -3.43 9.63
CA LYS A 86 -29.61 -2.04 9.21
C LYS A 86 -29.95 -1.13 10.40
N LEU A 87 -30.83 -1.55 11.30
CA LEU A 87 -31.21 -0.77 12.50
C LEU A 87 -30.04 -0.53 13.46
N ALA A 88 -29.09 -1.48 13.58
CA ALA A 88 -27.90 -1.32 14.41
C ALA A 88 -26.82 -0.45 13.75
N LEU A 89 -26.86 -0.30 12.42
CA LEU A 89 -25.94 0.51 11.63
C LEU A 89 -26.53 1.87 11.23
N GLU A 90 -27.85 2.06 11.31
CA GLU A 90 -28.55 3.32 11.03
C GLU A 90 -28.19 4.42 12.04
N SER A 91 -27.65 4.07 13.21
CA SER A 91 -27.07 5.03 14.15
C SER A 91 -25.65 5.45 13.77
N MET A 92 -25.01 4.82 12.77
CA MET A 92 -23.69 5.22 12.30
C MET A 92 -23.85 6.26 11.20
N ALA A 93 -23.23 7.42 11.38
CA ALA A 93 -23.15 8.46 10.35
C ALA A 93 -22.61 7.88 9.02
N PRO A 94 -22.93 8.50 7.86
CA PRO A 94 -22.35 8.10 6.58
C PRO A 94 -20.84 7.92 6.71
N SER A 95 -20.32 6.82 6.18
CA SER A 95 -18.89 6.51 6.26
C SER A 95 -18.12 7.50 5.38
N GLU A 96 -17.59 8.55 5.97
CA GLU A 96 -16.57 9.38 5.35
C GLU A 96 -15.20 8.79 5.66
N ILE A 97 -14.33 8.68 4.66
CA ILE A 97 -12.96 8.21 4.82
C ILE A 97 -11.95 9.34 4.64
N GLY A 98 -10.89 9.27 5.43
CA GLY A 98 -9.68 10.07 5.31
C GLY A 98 -8.46 9.19 5.07
N TYR A 99 -7.34 9.83 4.78
CA TYR A 99 -6.06 9.16 4.70
C TYR A 99 -4.91 10.08 5.12
N MET A 100 -3.80 9.50 5.54
CA MET A 100 -2.52 10.18 5.73
C MET A 100 -1.39 9.34 5.15
N ASN A 101 -0.40 10.03 4.59
CA ASN A 101 0.85 9.42 4.14
C ASN A 101 1.94 9.73 5.16
N VAL A 102 2.75 8.73 5.48
CA VAL A 102 3.95 8.88 6.30
C VAL A 102 5.15 8.43 5.48
N ILE A 103 6.03 9.40 5.21
CA ILE A 103 7.29 9.17 4.53
C ILE A 103 8.35 8.95 5.60
N PRO A 104 9.10 7.83 5.56
CA PRO A 104 10.22 7.63 6.47
C PRO A 104 11.19 8.81 6.44
N LYS A 105 11.82 9.14 7.57
CA LYS A 105 12.79 10.22 7.65
C LYS A 105 14.04 9.89 6.82
N CYS A 106 14.48 10.81 5.96
CA CYS A 106 15.76 10.71 5.27
C CYS A 106 16.91 10.96 6.28
N ILE A 107 17.82 10.01 6.42
CA ILE A 107 18.98 10.07 7.34
C ILE A 107 20.22 10.59 6.60
N ASP A 108 20.43 10.13 5.37
CA ASP A 108 21.60 10.46 4.57
C ASP A 108 21.24 10.56 3.10
N ALA A 109 21.44 11.74 2.54
CA ALA A 109 21.17 12.05 1.15
C ALA A 109 22.43 12.28 0.30
N SER A 110 23.61 12.19 0.91
CA SER A 110 24.87 12.52 0.25
C SER A 110 25.31 11.45 -0.76
N GLY A 111 24.79 10.24 -0.60
CA GLY A 111 25.10 9.10 -1.46
C GLY A 111 24.34 9.09 -2.78
N LYS A 112 24.65 8.07 -3.59
CA LYS A 112 23.95 7.78 -4.86
C LYS A 112 22.45 7.50 -4.67
N TYR A 113 22.08 6.99 -3.50
CA TYR A 113 20.70 6.73 -3.08
C TYR A 113 20.51 7.29 -1.67
N PRO A 114 19.40 7.97 -1.40
CA PRO A 114 19.11 8.39 -0.04
C PRO A 114 18.86 7.18 0.83
N LYS A 115 19.30 7.29 2.07
CA LYS A 115 19.04 6.33 3.13
C LYS A 115 17.96 6.89 4.02
N TYR A 116 17.00 6.06 4.32
CA TYR A 116 15.89 6.36 5.20
C TYR A 116 16.01 5.57 6.49
N GLU A 117 15.33 6.03 7.54
CA GLU A 117 15.15 5.27 8.76
C GLU A 117 14.46 3.92 8.51
N HIS A 118 14.62 2.99 9.44
CA HIS A 118 13.94 1.71 9.35
C HIS A 118 12.48 1.84 9.83
N LEU A 119 11.70 0.82 9.51
CA LEU A 119 10.27 0.80 9.75
C LEU A 119 9.89 0.94 11.25
N PRO A 120 10.61 0.34 12.22
CA PRO A 120 10.31 0.53 13.65
C PRO A 120 10.42 1.99 14.10
N GLU A 121 11.44 2.73 13.64
CA GLU A 121 11.64 4.14 13.95
C GLU A 121 10.52 4.99 13.37
N THR A 122 10.11 4.73 12.12
CA THR A 122 8.95 5.39 11.51
C THR A 122 7.68 5.13 12.33
N TYR A 123 7.39 3.90 12.76
CA TYR A 123 6.20 3.62 13.57
C TYR A 123 6.26 4.21 14.97
N ALA A 124 7.43 4.23 15.61
CA ALA A 124 7.61 4.91 16.88
C ALA A 124 7.30 6.41 16.75
N ALA A 125 7.77 7.06 15.68
CA ALA A 125 7.46 8.45 15.39
C ALA A 125 5.97 8.70 15.11
N ILE A 126 5.30 7.80 14.36
CA ILE A 126 3.85 7.91 14.12
C ILE A 126 3.06 7.75 15.42
N ASN A 127 3.38 6.75 16.24
CA ASN A 127 2.69 6.55 17.53
C ASN A 127 2.87 7.75 18.46
N ALA A 128 4.06 8.36 18.51
CA ALA A 128 4.29 9.57 19.28
C ALA A 128 3.47 10.75 18.75
N TYR A 129 3.33 10.88 17.43
CA TYR A 129 2.47 11.89 16.81
C TYR A 129 0.99 11.66 17.14
N LEU A 130 0.48 10.43 16.96
CA LEU A 130 -0.91 10.07 17.23
C LEU A 130 -1.30 10.15 18.71
N ALA A 131 -0.33 10.02 19.63
CA ALA A 131 -0.57 10.25 21.05
C ALA A 131 -0.87 11.72 21.38
N GLY A 132 -0.31 12.67 20.62
CA GLY A 132 -0.55 14.11 20.79
C GLY A 132 -1.67 14.67 19.92
N ALA A 133 -1.90 14.06 18.76
CA ALA A 133 -2.95 14.41 17.80
C ALA A 133 -3.60 13.13 17.25
N PRO A 134 -4.56 12.54 17.99
CA PRO A 134 -5.25 11.33 17.55
C PRO A 134 -5.96 11.55 16.22
N LEU A 135 -6.12 10.49 15.43
CA LEU A 135 -6.93 10.56 14.21
C LEU A 135 -8.38 10.86 14.59
N GLU A 136 -9.05 11.68 13.78
CA GLU A 136 -10.48 11.97 13.92
C GLU A 136 -11.32 10.78 13.47
N GLY A 137 -11.23 9.67 14.19
CA GLY A 137 -11.96 8.45 13.92
C GLY A 137 -11.08 7.20 13.96
N LYS A 138 -11.53 6.16 13.26
CA LYS A 138 -10.99 4.81 13.39
C LYS A 138 -10.18 4.38 12.19
N ILE A 139 -9.02 3.78 12.40
CA ILE A 139 -8.19 3.27 11.30
C ILE A 139 -8.92 2.11 10.62
N VAL A 140 -8.97 2.16 9.29
CA VAL A 140 -9.58 1.15 8.42
C VAL A 140 -8.50 0.24 7.85
N THR A 141 -7.40 0.81 7.38
CA THR A 141 -6.31 0.04 6.78
C THR A 141 -5.00 0.81 6.91
N ILE A 142 -3.92 0.09 7.20
CA ILE A 142 -2.57 0.60 7.08
C ILE A 142 -1.86 -0.25 6.03
N GLU A 143 -1.22 0.40 5.06
CA GLU A 143 -0.52 -0.29 3.99
C GLU A 143 0.85 0.34 3.72
N THR A 144 1.76 -0.48 3.17
CA THR A 144 3.03 -0.03 2.65
C THR A 144 2.87 0.26 1.16
N VAL A 145 3.05 1.51 0.74
CA VAL A 145 2.90 1.94 -0.65
C VAL A 145 4.27 2.20 -1.26
N PRO A 146 4.66 1.51 -2.36
CA PRO A 146 5.90 1.81 -3.05
C PRO A 146 5.75 3.12 -3.85
N LEU A 147 6.67 4.05 -3.66
CA LEU A 147 6.87 5.24 -4.48
C LEU A 147 8.03 4.99 -5.44
N LYS A 148 7.77 5.14 -6.75
CA LYS A 148 8.78 4.97 -7.80
C LYS A 148 9.39 6.32 -8.10
N LEU A 149 10.63 6.52 -7.65
CA LEU A 149 11.31 7.79 -7.75
C LEU A 149 12.28 7.75 -8.95
N PRO A 150 12.17 8.69 -9.91
CA PRO A 150 13.01 8.72 -11.10
C PRO A 150 14.46 9.04 -10.74
N ARG A 151 15.41 8.20 -11.20
CA ARG A 151 16.83 8.35 -10.84
C ARG A 151 17.47 9.65 -11.34
N LYS A 152 17.02 10.18 -12.49
CA LYS A 152 17.61 11.37 -13.13
C LYS A 152 17.20 12.70 -12.48
N GLN A 153 16.27 12.69 -11.53
CA GLN A 153 15.63 13.90 -11.00
C GLN A 153 15.80 14.09 -9.50
N TRP A 154 16.71 13.37 -8.84
CA TRP A 154 16.96 13.57 -7.41
C TRP A 154 17.74 14.86 -7.13
N LYS A 155 17.12 15.99 -7.43
CA LYS A 155 17.63 17.34 -7.12
C LYS A 155 17.00 17.91 -5.86
N SER A 156 15.87 17.36 -5.41
CA SER A 156 15.18 17.76 -4.18
C SER A 156 14.74 16.54 -3.37
N PHE A 157 14.53 16.75 -2.06
CA PHE A 157 13.94 15.78 -1.14
C PHE A 157 12.41 15.79 -1.16
N GLU A 158 11.82 16.64 -2.02
CA GLU A 158 10.38 16.79 -2.10
C GLU A 158 9.80 15.57 -2.80
N ILE A 159 9.34 14.64 -1.98
CA ILE A 159 8.60 13.46 -2.43
C ILE A 159 7.12 13.81 -2.32
N ASN A 160 6.42 13.72 -3.45
CA ASN A 160 4.96 13.81 -3.45
C ASN A 160 4.36 12.40 -3.27
N PRO A 161 3.86 12.03 -2.07
CA PRO A 161 3.29 10.71 -1.84
C PRO A 161 1.95 10.50 -2.55
N ASP A 162 1.33 11.57 -3.06
CA ASP A 162 0.07 11.54 -3.79
C ASP A 162 0.26 11.49 -5.30
N GLU A 163 1.48 11.32 -5.79
CA GLU A 163 1.69 11.05 -7.21
C GLU A 163 1.04 9.71 -7.60
N THR A 164 0.12 9.77 -8.55
CA THR A 164 -0.66 8.62 -9.02
C THR A 164 -0.13 8.04 -10.32
N TYR A 165 0.80 8.71 -11.00
CA TYR A 165 1.31 8.31 -12.30
C TYR A 165 2.82 8.30 -12.32
N PHE A 166 3.40 7.22 -12.85
CA PHE A 166 4.84 7.08 -12.97
C PHE A 166 5.19 6.49 -14.34
N PRO A 167 6.04 7.12 -15.15
CA PRO A 167 6.56 6.46 -16.34
C PRO A 167 7.33 5.20 -15.94
N ASP A 168 7.17 4.11 -16.69
CA ASP A 168 7.91 2.87 -16.47
C ASP A 168 9.35 3.03 -16.96
N GLU A 169 10.17 3.69 -16.16
CA GLU A 169 11.59 3.84 -16.40
C GLU A 169 12.37 2.64 -15.83
N TYR A 170 13.38 2.17 -16.57
CA TYR A 170 14.26 1.07 -16.18
C TYR A 170 15.06 1.34 -14.90
N LEU A 171 15.34 2.61 -14.59
CA LEU A 171 16.16 3.00 -13.45
C LEU A 171 15.33 3.80 -12.45
N ARG A 172 14.65 3.09 -11.56
CA ARG A 172 13.87 3.67 -10.46
C ARG A 172 14.45 3.28 -9.11
N HIS A 173 14.40 4.20 -8.17
CA HIS A 173 14.52 3.89 -6.75
C HIS A 173 13.10 3.69 -6.20
N VAL A 174 12.91 2.70 -5.33
CA VAL A 174 11.61 2.44 -4.71
C VAL A 174 11.71 2.83 -3.25
N LEU A 175 10.98 3.87 -2.86
CA LEU A 175 10.80 4.25 -1.47
C LEU A 175 9.45 3.73 -0.99
N ASN A 176 9.46 2.91 0.05
CA ASN A 176 8.23 2.44 0.67
C ASN A 176 7.77 3.46 1.71
N ILE A 177 6.53 3.95 1.56
CA ILE A 177 5.88 4.83 2.54
C ILE A 177 4.77 4.08 3.27
N THR A 178 4.34 4.59 4.41
CA THR A 178 3.14 4.09 5.10
C THR A 178 1.95 4.95 4.72
N ARG A 179 0.83 4.33 4.30
CA ARG A 179 -0.44 5.02 4.10
C ARG A 179 -1.46 4.48 5.10
N ILE A 180 -2.08 5.36 5.85
CA ILE A 180 -3.13 5.04 6.84
C ILE A 180 -4.45 5.57 6.28
N TYR A 181 -5.41 4.69 6.06
CA TYR A 181 -6.80 5.05 5.83
C TYR A 181 -7.57 4.95 7.12
N PHE A 182 -8.45 5.90 7.35
CA PHE A 182 -9.33 5.92 8.52
C PHE A 182 -10.73 6.37 8.12
N ARG A 183 -11.71 6.02 8.95
CA ARG A 183 -13.09 6.48 8.84
C ARG A 183 -13.29 7.59 9.85
N TYR A 184 -13.85 8.71 9.42
CA TYR A 184 -14.12 9.83 10.31
C TYR A 184 -15.09 9.47 11.43
N GLY A 185 -14.83 9.99 12.63
CA GLY A 185 -15.62 9.74 13.84
C GLY A 185 -14.99 10.38 15.08
N GLU A 186 -15.38 9.88 16.25
CA GLU A 186 -14.75 10.30 17.51
C GLU A 186 -13.25 9.95 17.50
N PRO A 187 -12.37 10.85 18.00
CA PRO A 187 -10.95 10.58 18.00
C PRO A 187 -10.57 9.30 18.76
N GLU A 188 -9.83 8.40 18.11
CA GLU A 188 -9.40 7.12 18.68
C GLU A 188 -7.86 7.06 18.72
N VAL A 189 -7.30 6.71 19.89
CA VAL A 189 -5.86 6.51 20.04
C VAL A 189 -5.56 5.04 19.79
N GLU A 190 -5.06 4.75 18.60
CA GLU A 190 -4.66 3.40 18.20
C GLU A 190 -3.14 3.31 18.06
N LEU A 191 -2.53 2.31 18.70
CA LEU A 191 -1.12 2.00 18.50
C LEU A 191 -0.95 1.20 17.22
N ILE A 192 -0.02 1.63 16.39
CA ILE A 192 0.31 0.98 15.12
C ILE A 192 1.70 0.33 15.19
N GLY A 193 1.86 -0.77 14.46
CA GLY A 193 3.13 -1.45 14.34
C GLY A 193 3.18 -2.35 13.11
N ALA A 194 4.36 -2.91 12.86
CA ALA A 194 4.53 -3.94 11.85
C ALA A 194 5.53 -4.99 12.31
N GLN A 195 5.39 -6.17 11.73
CA GLN A 195 6.31 -7.27 11.87
C GLN A 195 6.42 -7.96 10.53
N ASP A 196 7.64 -8.14 10.05
CA ASP A 196 7.89 -8.91 8.84
C ASP A 196 7.94 -10.39 9.18
N PHE A 197 7.29 -11.19 8.34
CA PHE A 197 7.28 -12.65 8.44
C PHE A 197 7.73 -13.23 7.11
N LEU A 198 8.88 -13.89 7.13
CA LEU A 198 9.43 -14.57 5.95
C LEU A 198 9.31 -16.10 6.13
N PRO A 199 9.07 -16.84 5.03
CA PRO A 199 9.25 -18.28 5.04
C PRO A 199 10.68 -18.62 5.48
N ASP A 200 10.85 -19.80 6.09
CA ASP A 200 12.17 -20.25 6.52
C ASP A 200 13.10 -20.44 5.33
N PHE A 201 14.35 -20.04 5.46
CA PHE A 201 15.32 -20.26 4.39
C PHE A 201 15.82 -21.72 4.44
N GLU A 202 15.69 -22.45 3.34
CA GLU A 202 16.14 -23.84 3.25
C GLU A 202 17.62 -23.87 2.82
N GLY A 203 18.49 -24.45 3.65
CA GLY A 203 19.83 -24.84 3.24
C GLY A 203 20.97 -23.82 3.46
N SER A 204 20.84 -22.83 4.35
CA SER A 204 21.99 -22.02 4.76
C SER A 204 22.29 -22.08 6.25
N SER A 205 23.37 -22.78 6.61
CA SER A 205 24.24 -22.27 7.69
C SER A 205 25.04 -21.05 7.22
N HIS A 206 25.24 -20.88 5.90
CA HIS A 206 25.92 -19.74 5.27
C HIS A 206 25.25 -19.37 3.94
N TRP A 207 25.09 -18.07 3.66
CA TRP A 207 24.59 -17.57 2.37
C TRP A 207 25.59 -17.97 1.26
N PRO A 208 25.25 -18.90 0.35
CA PRO A 208 26.11 -19.17 -0.79
C PRO A 208 26.19 -17.92 -1.68
N PRO A 209 27.29 -17.73 -2.41
CA PRO A 209 27.41 -16.64 -3.38
C PRO A 209 26.19 -16.66 -4.32
N LEU A 210 25.56 -15.49 -4.50
CA LEU A 210 24.34 -15.24 -5.29
C LEU A 210 24.36 -15.80 -6.72
N HIS A 211 25.52 -16.25 -7.19
CA HIS A 211 25.74 -16.67 -8.58
C HIS A 211 25.51 -18.17 -8.84
N HIS A 212 25.32 -19.02 -7.82
CA HIS A 212 25.29 -20.48 -8.05
C HIS A 212 24.09 -21.24 -7.47
N SER A 213 23.24 -20.62 -6.67
CA SER A 213 22.03 -21.29 -6.17
C SER A 213 20.87 -20.32 -6.07
N THR A 214 19.74 -20.72 -6.62
CA THR A 214 18.47 -20.04 -6.34
C THR A 214 18.16 -20.16 -4.85
N PRO A 215 17.81 -19.05 -4.17
CA PRO A 215 17.41 -19.12 -2.77
C PRO A 215 16.20 -20.04 -2.65
N ARG A 216 16.26 -20.99 -1.71
CA ARG A 216 15.16 -21.91 -1.43
C ARG A 216 14.47 -21.44 -0.16
N TYR A 217 13.15 -21.34 -0.25
CA TYR A 217 12.30 -20.94 0.85
C TYR A 217 11.38 -22.10 1.18
N GLY A 218 11.13 -22.27 2.48
CA GLY A 218 10.16 -23.20 2.99
C GLY A 218 8.73 -22.82 2.58
N PRO A 219 7.76 -23.67 2.90
CA PRO A 219 6.36 -23.44 2.60
C PRO A 219 5.84 -22.12 3.20
N ILE A 220 4.96 -21.42 2.48
CA ILE A 220 4.31 -20.19 2.99
C ILE A 220 3.54 -20.41 4.30
N SER A 221 3.11 -21.64 4.57
CA SER A 221 2.46 -22.00 5.84
C SER A 221 3.34 -21.73 7.06
N THR A 222 4.67 -21.77 6.93
CA THR A 222 5.55 -21.45 8.06
C THR A 222 5.52 -19.97 8.40
N ALA A 223 5.52 -19.08 7.40
CA ALA A 223 5.30 -17.65 7.62
C ALA A 223 3.91 -17.37 8.23
N ILE A 224 2.85 -18.01 7.72
CA ILE A 224 1.49 -17.86 8.27
C ILE A 224 1.42 -18.30 9.74
N ASN A 225 2.08 -19.40 10.11
CA ASN A 225 2.15 -19.85 11.50
C ASN A 225 2.87 -18.83 12.39
N LYS A 226 4.01 -18.28 11.96
CA LYS A 226 4.69 -17.21 12.69
C LYS A 226 3.79 -16.00 12.91
N VAL A 227 2.99 -15.64 11.90
CA VAL A 227 2.04 -14.52 12.04
C VAL A 227 0.96 -14.85 13.06
N LYS A 228 0.39 -16.06 12.98
CA LYS A 228 -0.60 -16.54 13.96
C LYS A 228 -0.05 -16.46 15.38
N ASP A 229 1.15 -17.00 15.59
CA ASP A 229 1.79 -17.01 16.91
C ASP A 229 2.04 -15.59 17.40
N TRP A 230 2.49 -14.68 16.54
CA TRP A 230 2.69 -13.28 16.91
C TRP A 230 1.38 -12.56 17.26
N ILE A 231 0.31 -12.74 16.47
CA ILE A 231 -1.03 -12.20 16.76
C ILE A 231 -1.53 -12.68 18.12
N GLN A 232 -1.28 -13.94 18.47
CA GLN A 232 -1.71 -14.50 19.76
C GLN A 232 -0.91 -13.96 20.95
N ASN A 233 0.29 -13.44 20.72
CA ASN A 233 1.22 -13.00 21.76
C ASN A 233 1.34 -11.47 21.89
N THR A 234 0.66 -10.69 21.05
CA THR A 234 0.78 -9.24 21.02
C THR A 234 -0.54 -8.53 21.36
N ASN A 235 -0.45 -7.42 22.08
CA ASN A 235 -1.58 -6.54 22.44
C ASN A 235 -1.76 -5.38 21.44
N VAL A 236 -1.31 -5.52 20.19
CA VAL A 236 -1.40 -4.44 19.18
C VAL A 236 -2.76 -4.50 18.47
N CYS A 237 -3.40 -3.35 18.28
CA CYS A 237 -4.77 -3.29 17.76
C CYS A 237 -4.85 -3.40 16.23
N ILE A 238 -3.84 -2.92 15.48
CA ILE A 238 -3.89 -2.83 14.02
C ILE A 238 -2.58 -3.25 13.35
N TRP A 239 -2.71 -3.95 12.22
CA TRP A 239 -1.66 -4.72 11.58
C TRP A 239 -1.39 -4.24 10.14
N VAL A 240 -0.11 -4.07 9.80
CA VAL A 240 0.36 -3.97 8.41
C VAL A 240 0.93 -5.31 8.00
N TRP A 241 0.41 -5.86 6.91
CA TRP A 241 0.88 -7.12 6.35
C TRP A 241 1.72 -6.85 5.12
N TYR A 242 3.00 -7.24 5.16
CA TYR A 242 3.86 -7.27 3.99
C TYR A 242 4.24 -8.72 3.67
N ILE A 243 3.64 -9.29 2.62
CA ILE A 243 4.19 -10.49 1.99
C ILE A 243 5.05 -9.97 0.83
N SER A 244 6.35 -9.81 1.08
CA SER A 244 7.29 -9.65 -0.01
C SER A 244 7.38 -11.00 -0.74
N LEU A 245 6.56 -11.19 -1.77
CA LEU A 245 6.92 -12.14 -2.80
C LEU A 245 8.13 -11.52 -3.51
N ILE A 246 9.33 -11.97 -3.14
CA ILE A 246 10.54 -11.67 -3.89
C ILE A 246 10.34 -12.31 -5.27
N THR A 247 9.75 -11.55 -6.19
CA THR A 247 9.81 -11.88 -7.61
C THR A 247 11.26 -11.62 -8.00
N GLN A 248 12.01 -12.69 -8.27
CA GLN A 248 13.35 -12.58 -8.83
C GLN A 248 13.28 -11.67 -10.05
N VAL A 249 13.97 -10.53 -9.97
CA VAL A 249 14.30 -9.74 -11.16
C VAL A 249 15.22 -10.62 -11.99
N ASP A 250 14.80 -10.92 -13.21
CA ASP A 250 15.54 -11.77 -14.14
C ASP A 250 16.99 -11.28 -14.30
N PRO A 251 18.01 -12.07 -13.91
CA PRO A 251 19.41 -11.67 -14.05
C PRO A 251 19.86 -11.56 -15.51
N HIS A 252 19.09 -12.07 -16.49
CA HIS A 252 19.45 -12.02 -17.91
C HIS A 252 19.22 -10.66 -18.59
N VAL A 253 18.64 -9.68 -17.90
CA VAL A 253 18.49 -8.31 -18.45
C VAL A 253 19.82 -7.51 -18.42
N TYR A 254 20.88 -8.06 -17.81
CA TYR A 254 22.18 -7.36 -17.67
C TYR A 254 23.29 -7.79 -18.65
N SER A 255 23.02 -8.67 -19.63
CA SER A 255 24.02 -9.03 -20.65
C SER A 255 23.73 -8.38 -22.01
N ALA A 256 23.90 -7.06 -22.09
CA ALA A 256 24.01 -6.36 -23.37
C ALA A 256 24.79 -5.05 -23.21
N HIS A 257 26.09 -5.16 -22.95
CA HIS A 257 27.10 -4.15 -23.27
C HIS A 257 28.37 -4.85 -23.74
#